data_AF-A0A1F2QXH0-F1
#
_entry.id   AF-A0A1F2QXH0-F1
#
_cell.length_a   1.000
_cell.length_b   1.000
_cell.length_c   1.000
_cell.angle_alpha   90.00
_cell.angle_beta   90.00
_cell.angle_gamma   90.00
#
_symmetry.space_group_name_H-M   'P 1'
#
loop_
_entity.id
_entity.type
_entity.pdbx_description
1 polymer ?
#
loop_
_entity_poly.entity_id
_entity_poly.type
_entity_poly.pdbx_seq_one_letter_code
_entity_poly.pdbx_strand_id
1 'polypeptide(L)'
;MVKTARSALAFLLVLILAAPPAALAADQKKSDKEDVSKIGERNVGKGINLYSLEKEIALGKMLAQQVEQSAKLVDDPVITEYVDRVAQNLVRNSDARVPFTVKVIDSGEINAFALPGGFFFVNSGLVLAADEEAELAGVMAHEIAHVTARHGTKQATKGQIAQWAMIPVMILLPAGAVGYAIYQGLSFGLPLAFLKFSRNAEREADFLGLQYMYKAGYDPTSFITFFEKLREKERKSPGSVPKVFSSHPPTKERVSKAQAEIAELLPAREEYVVTTSEFDQIKQRLAMTMAGRKLEEQDSDRPTLRTRERKEEEQKKEGEEEKPPVLKRRP
;
A
#
# COMPACT_ATOMS: atom_id res chain seq x y z
N MET A 1 -4.02 -79.21 -69.97
CA MET A 1 -2.87 -79.11 -69.06
C MET A 1 -3.33 -78.44 -67.75
N VAL A 2 -3.13 -79.13 -66.61
CA VAL A 2 -2.97 -78.64 -65.20
C VAL A 2 -4.05 -77.67 -64.64
N LYS A 3 -5.02 -78.10 -63.82
CA LYS A 3 -5.08 -78.28 -62.33
C LYS A 3 -4.95 -77.03 -61.44
N THR A 4 -6.04 -76.72 -60.70
CA THR A 4 -6.20 -76.27 -59.26
C THR A 4 -5.60 -74.93 -58.81
N ALA A 5 -6.18 -74.07 -57.94
CA ALA A 5 -6.79 -74.23 -56.60
C ALA A 5 -7.60 -72.95 -56.20
N ARG A 6 -8.84 -73.00 -55.65
CA ARG A 6 -9.31 -73.05 -54.24
C ARG A 6 -9.06 -71.83 -53.31
N SER A 7 -10.18 -71.33 -52.72
CA SER A 7 -10.36 -70.59 -51.43
C SER A 7 -9.84 -69.13 -51.35
N ALA A 8 -10.41 -68.18 -50.60
CA ALA A 8 -11.33 -68.20 -49.46
C ALA A 8 -12.10 -66.86 -49.30
N LEU A 9 -13.20 -66.99 -48.56
CA LEU A 9 -14.01 -66.02 -47.81
C LEU A 9 -13.19 -64.98 -47.00
N ALA A 10 -13.61 -63.70 -46.97
CA ALA A 10 -13.51 -62.84 -45.77
C ALA A 10 -14.39 -61.59 -45.91
N PHE A 11 -15.49 -61.56 -45.14
CA PHE A 11 -16.23 -60.36 -44.79
C PHE A 11 -15.30 -59.41 -44.01
N LEU A 12 -15.07 -58.20 -44.50
CA LEU A 12 -14.45 -57.14 -43.69
C LEU A 12 -15.55 -56.42 -42.89
N LEU A 13 -15.64 -56.77 -41.62
CA LEU A 13 -16.47 -56.11 -40.62
C LEU A 13 -15.93 -54.69 -40.38
N VAL A 14 -16.70 -53.66 -40.73
CA VAL A 14 -16.38 -52.27 -40.37
C VAL A 14 -16.74 -52.07 -38.90
N LEU A 15 -15.73 -52.16 -38.02
CA LEU A 15 -15.83 -51.72 -36.62
C LEU A 15 -15.70 -50.20 -36.58
N ILE A 16 -16.83 -49.50 -36.42
CA ILE A 16 -16.84 -48.10 -35.99
C ILE A 16 -16.54 -48.11 -34.49
N LEU A 17 -15.27 -47.96 -34.12
CA LEU A 17 -14.91 -47.55 -32.76
C LEU A 17 -15.06 -46.03 -32.68
N ALA A 18 -16.21 -45.57 -32.21
CA ALA A 18 -16.35 -44.20 -31.73
C ALA A 18 -15.57 -44.11 -30.40
N ALA A 19 -14.32 -43.67 -30.47
CA ALA A 19 -13.59 -43.23 -29.28
C ALA A 19 -14.26 -41.95 -28.75
N PRO A 20 -14.58 -41.84 -27.45
CA PRO A 20 -15.01 -40.59 -26.89
C PRO A 20 -13.89 -39.55 -27.05
N PRO A 21 -14.18 -38.27 -27.29
CA PRO A 21 -13.15 -37.25 -27.32
C PRO A 21 -12.57 -37.18 -25.91
N ALA A 22 -11.37 -37.73 -25.74
CA ALA A 22 -10.56 -37.45 -24.58
C ALA A 22 -10.32 -35.94 -24.59
N ALA A 23 -10.93 -35.24 -23.63
CA ALA A 23 -10.64 -33.85 -23.36
C ALA A 23 -9.15 -33.75 -23.01
N LEU A 24 -8.34 -33.42 -24.01
CA LEU A 24 -7.01 -32.87 -23.80
C LEU A 24 -7.22 -31.48 -23.21
N ALA A 25 -7.39 -31.44 -21.88
CA ALA A 25 -7.10 -30.24 -21.13
C ALA A 25 -5.62 -29.94 -21.38
N ALA A 26 -5.36 -29.01 -22.29
CA ALA A 26 -4.03 -28.43 -22.43
C ALA A 26 -3.72 -27.77 -21.09
N ASP A 27 -2.80 -28.39 -20.35
CA ASP A 27 -2.20 -27.82 -19.15
C ASP A 27 -1.41 -26.58 -19.59
N GLN A 28 -2.11 -25.45 -19.71
CA GLN A 28 -1.54 -24.13 -19.94
C GLN A 28 -0.72 -23.83 -18.71
N LYS A 29 0.58 -24.16 -18.76
CA LYS A 29 1.54 -23.91 -17.70
C LYS A 29 1.51 -22.41 -17.37
N LYS A 30 0.75 -22.04 -16.32
CA LYS A 30 0.61 -20.67 -15.82
C LYS A 30 2.00 -20.07 -15.64
N SER A 31 2.17 -18.80 -15.98
CA SER A 31 3.46 -18.13 -15.75
C SER A 31 3.78 -18.17 -14.25
N ASP A 32 5.06 -18.21 -13.85
CA ASP A 32 5.44 -18.26 -12.43
C ASP A 32 4.83 -17.11 -11.58
N LYS A 33 4.40 -16.02 -12.23
CA LYS A 33 3.70 -14.89 -11.61
C LYS A 33 2.20 -15.09 -11.44
N GLU A 34 1.57 -15.97 -12.21
CA GLU A 34 0.14 -16.31 -12.12
C GLU A 34 -0.13 -17.45 -11.14
N ASP A 35 0.91 -18.21 -10.80
CA ASP A 35 0.82 -19.29 -9.82
C ASP A 35 0.84 -18.74 -8.39
N VAL A 36 -0.35 -18.67 -7.78
CA VAL A 36 -0.55 -18.22 -6.39
C VAL A 36 0.16 -19.11 -5.37
N SER A 37 0.46 -20.37 -5.70
CA SER A 37 1.17 -21.26 -4.77
C SER A 37 2.63 -20.83 -4.57
N LYS A 38 3.22 -20.13 -5.55
CA LYS A 38 4.62 -19.70 -5.55
C LYS A 38 4.86 -18.36 -4.86
N ILE A 39 3.83 -17.65 -4.40
CA ILE A 39 4.00 -16.34 -3.73
C ILE A 39 5.03 -16.47 -2.59
N GLY A 40 6.01 -15.58 -2.54
CA GLY A 40 7.15 -15.63 -1.62
C GLY A 40 8.42 -16.21 -2.26
N GLU A 41 8.29 -17.12 -3.22
CA GLU A 41 9.41 -17.71 -3.96
C GLU A 41 9.65 -17.00 -5.30
N ARG A 42 8.68 -16.22 -5.77
CA ARG A 42 8.75 -15.54 -7.06
C ARG A 42 9.84 -14.48 -7.04
N ASN A 43 10.43 -14.27 -8.21
CA ASN A 43 11.41 -13.21 -8.41
C ASN A 43 10.72 -11.98 -9.02
N VAL A 44 9.94 -11.30 -8.17
CA VAL A 44 9.28 -10.02 -8.44
C VAL A 44 10.30 -8.88 -8.37
N GLY A 45 10.02 -7.76 -9.06
CA GLY A 45 10.89 -6.59 -8.99
C GLY A 45 12.09 -6.60 -9.95
N LYS A 46 12.18 -7.56 -10.89
CA LYS A 46 13.17 -7.58 -11.99
C LYS A 46 13.07 -6.34 -12.88
N GLY A 47 14.15 -6.07 -13.62
CA GLY A 47 14.24 -4.97 -14.59
C GLY A 47 15.38 -4.01 -14.26
N ILE A 48 15.54 -2.96 -15.08
CA ILE A 48 16.56 -1.93 -14.87
C ILE A 48 16.21 -1.14 -13.61
N ASN A 49 17.10 -1.19 -12.62
CA ASN A 49 17.03 -0.42 -11.40
C ASN A 49 18.46 -0.10 -10.94
N LEU A 50 18.79 1.19 -10.83
CA LEU A 50 20.13 1.65 -10.44
C LEU A 50 20.37 1.56 -8.92
N TYR A 51 19.32 1.31 -8.15
CA TYR A 51 19.39 1.17 -6.70
C TYR A 51 19.58 -0.31 -6.33
N SER A 52 20.60 -0.62 -5.52
CA SER A 52 20.68 -1.91 -4.81
C SER A 52 19.65 -1.91 -3.67
N LEU A 53 19.26 -3.10 -3.17
CA LEU A 53 18.32 -3.19 -2.05
C LEU A 53 18.81 -2.39 -0.82
N GLU A 54 20.11 -2.44 -0.52
CA GLU A 54 20.72 -1.66 0.55
C GLU A 54 20.55 -0.15 0.34
N LYS A 55 20.77 0.35 -0.89
CA LYS A 55 20.55 1.76 -1.23
C LYS A 55 19.08 2.15 -1.12
N GLU A 56 18.16 1.24 -1.48
CA GLU A 56 16.72 1.50 -1.33
C GLU A 56 16.31 1.63 0.13
N ILE A 57 16.82 0.76 1.00
CA ILE A 57 16.55 0.81 2.44
C ILE A 57 17.13 2.09 3.04
N ALA A 58 18.37 2.44 2.70
CA ALA A 58 19.01 3.67 3.19
C ALA A 58 18.24 4.93 2.74
N LEU A 59 17.83 4.98 1.46
CA LEU A 59 17.02 6.07 0.92
C LEU A 59 15.65 6.14 1.63
N GLY A 60 14.99 5.00 1.76
CA GLY A 60 13.71 4.86 2.46
C GLY A 60 13.76 5.40 3.88
N LYS A 61 14.81 5.03 4.63
CA LYS A 61 15.01 5.48 6.01
C LYS A 61 15.13 6.99 6.12
N MET A 62 15.89 7.61 5.21
CA MET A 62 16.04 9.06 5.16
C MET A 62 14.70 9.75 4.85
N LEU A 63 13.94 9.22 3.89
CA LEU A 63 12.61 9.76 3.52
C LEU A 63 11.60 9.59 4.66
N ALA A 64 11.60 8.42 5.32
CA ALA A 64 10.73 8.13 6.46
C ALA A 64 10.99 9.12 7.60
N GLN A 65 12.26 9.41 7.90
CA GLN A 65 12.61 10.39 8.93
C GLN A 65 12.04 11.79 8.61
N GLN A 66 12.00 12.20 7.34
CA GLN A 66 11.40 13.48 6.94
C GLN A 66 9.88 13.47 7.07
N VAL A 67 9.22 12.37 6.69
CA VAL A 67 7.78 12.20 6.90
C VAL A 67 7.46 12.33 8.38
N GLU A 68 8.17 11.60 9.24
CA GLU A 68 7.98 11.60 10.69
C GLU A 68 8.24 12.96 11.36
N GLN A 69 9.13 13.79 10.80
CA GLN A 69 9.35 15.15 11.29
C GLN A 69 8.23 16.11 10.90
N SER A 70 7.48 15.80 9.84
CA SER A 70 6.45 16.67 9.27
C SER A 70 5.02 16.24 9.61
N ALA A 71 4.83 14.97 9.97
CA ALA A 71 3.53 14.36 10.19
C ALA A 71 3.31 14.04 11.67
N LYS A 72 2.08 14.26 12.16
CA LYS A 72 1.66 13.81 13.49
C LYS A 72 1.35 12.32 13.43
N LEU A 73 1.97 11.53 14.29
CA LEU A 73 1.71 10.09 14.39
C LEU A 73 0.58 9.81 15.39
N VAL A 74 -0.08 8.66 15.23
CA VAL A 74 -1.01 8.14 16.24
C VAL A 74 -0.20 7.44 17.33
N ASP A 75 -0.33 7.90 18.58
CA ASP A 75 0.41 7.35 19.72
C ASP A 75 -0.29 6.17 20.42
N ASP A 76 -1.53 5.85 20.04
CA ASP A 76 -2.29 4.77 20.68
C ASP A 76 -1.71 3.40 20.27
N PRO A 77 -1.14 2.63 21.22
CA PRO A 77 -0.49 1.35 20.90
C PRO A 77 -1.49 0.30 20.41
N VAL A 78 -2.75 0.36 20.84
CA VAL A 78 -3.78 -0.60 20.41
C VAL A 78 -4.09 -0.42 18.93
N ILE A 79 -4.16 0.83 18.48
CA ILE A 79 -4.42 1.17 17.07
C ILE A 79 -3.19 0.85 16.21
N THR A 80 -2.01 1.27 16.65
CA THR A 80 -0.78 1.10 15.86
C THR A 80 -0.37 -0.37 15.75
N GLU A 81 -0.50 -1.17 16.82
CA GLU A 81 -0.24 -2.60 16.78
C GLU A 81 -1.22 -3.32 15.86
N TYR A 82 -2.51 -2.98 15.90
CA TYR A 82 -3.51 -3.58 15.02
C TYR A 82 -3.16 -3.36 13.54
N VAL A 83 -2.89 -2.11 13.15
CA VAL A 83 -2.54 -1.78 11.76
C VAL A 83 -1.24 -2.45 11.34
N ASP A 84 -0.23 -2.52 12.23
CA ASP A 84 0.99 -3.27 11.97
C ASP A 84 0.69 -4.77 11.77
N ARG A 85 -0.14 -5.42 12.60
CA ARG A 85 -0.47 -6.84 12.43
C ARG A 85 -1.14 -7.13 11.09
N VAL A 86 -2.06 -6.28 10.63
CA VAL A 86 -2.67 -6.40 9.29
C VAL A 86 -1.59 -6.31 8.21
N ALA A 87 -0.71 -5.31 8.30
CA ALA A 87 0.39 -5.14 7.35
C ALA A 87 1.34 -6.34 7.35
N GLN A 88 1.80 -6.78 8.52
CA GLN A 88 2.72 -7.90 8.65
C GLN A 88 2.09 -9.21 8.17
N ASN A 89 0.78 -9.39 8.35
CA ASN A 89 0.07 -10.54 7.77
C ASN A 89 0.14 -10.54 6.24
N LEU A 90 -0.10 -9.38 5.60
CA LEU A 90 0.04 -9.23 4.15
C LEU A 90 1.49 -9.43 3.70
N VAL A 91 2.46 -8.83 4.39
CA VAL A 91 3.89 -8.94 4.05
C VAL A 91 4.37 -10.39 4.11
N ARG A 92 4.02 -11.15 5.17
CA ARG A 92 4.35 -12.58 5.28
C ARG A 92 3.75 -13.42 4.16
N ASN A 93 2.64 -12.97 3.57
CA ASN A 93 1.93 -13.63 2.48
C ASN A 93 2.19 -12.97 1.11
N SER A 94 3.32 -12.27 0.96
CA SER A 94 3.71 -11.56 -0.26
C SER A 94 5.09 -11.99 -0.79
N ASP A 95 5.51 -11.45 -1.94
CA ASP A 95 6.88 -11.62 -2.45
C ASP A 95 7.88 -10.59 -1.88
N ALA A 96 7.52 -9.86 -0.82
CA ALA A 96 8.37 -8.84 -0.22
C ALA A 96 9.73 -9.41 0.22
N ARG A 97 10.80 -8.66 -0.06
CA ARG A 97 12.19 -9.04 0.29
C ARG A 97 12.87 -8.07 1.26
N VAL A 98 12.11 -7.11 1.76
CA VAL A 98 12.57 -6.10 2.72
C VAL A 98 11.63 -6.13 3.93
N PRO A 99 12.14 -5.84 5.14
CA PRO A 99 11.28 -5.70 6.30
C PRO A 99 10.37 -4.49 6.12
N PHE A 100 9.13 -4.59 6.63
CA PHE A 100 8.21 -3.47 6.64
C PHE A 100 8.15 -2.82 8.03
N THR A 101 8.29 -1.50 8.06
CA THR A 101 8.07 -0.67 9.25
C THR A 101 6.80 0.13 9.05
N VAL A 102 5.75 -0.20 9.80
CA VAL A 102 4.43 0.42 9.63
C VAL A 102 4.21 1.49 10.69
N LYS A 103 3.70 2.65 10.25
CA LYS A 103 3.34 3.76 11.13
C LYS A 103 1.97 4.32 10.73
N VAL A 104 1.21 4.77 11.73
CA VAL A 104 -0.10 5.37 11.51
C VAL A 104 0.02 6.89 11.65
N ILE A 105 -0.35 7.62 10.60
CA ILE A 105 -0.38 9.09 10.58
C ILE A 105 -1.76 9.56 11.04
N ASP A 106 -1.79 10.50 11.96
CA ASP A 106 -2.99 11.23 12.35
C ASP A 106 -3.35 12.24 11.26
N SER A 107 -4.14 11.79 10.30
CA SER A 107 -4.62 12.61 9.18
C SER A 107 -5.98 12.14 8.73
N GLY A 108 -6.94 13.06 8.62
CA GLY A 108 -8.28 12.79 8.07
C GLY A 108 -8.28 12.47 6.57
N GLU A 109 -7.14 12.59 5.89
CA GLU A 109 -7.02 12.15 4.50
C GLU A 109 -7.06 10.63 4.39
N ILE A 110 -7.90 10.12 3.50
CA ILE A 110 -7.89 8.72 3.07
C ILE A 110 -6.61 8.47 2.25
N ASN A 111 -5.59 7.89 2.87
CA ASN A 111 -4.32 7.61 2.20
C ASN A 111 -3.56 6.48 2.91
N ALA A 112 -2.77 5.74 2.13
CA ALA A 112 -1.62 5.00 2.61
C ALA A 112 -0.55 5.05 1.52
N PHE A 113 0.72 5.04 1.91
CA PHE A 113 1.81 5.04 0.95
C PHE A 113 3.03 4.33 1.51
N ALA A 114 3.72 3.60 0.65
CA ALA A 114 4.96 2.93 1.00
C ALA A 114 6.18 3.56 0.30
N LEU A 115 7.22 3.82 1.09
CA LEU A 115 8.50 4.32 0.61
C LEU A 115 9.43 3.16 0.27
N PRO A 116 10.51 3.42 -0.53
CA PRO A 116 11.54 2.41 -0.79
C PRO A 116 12.03 1.72 0.49
N GLY A 117 12.31 0.43 0.43
CA GLY A 117 12.83 -0.30 1.59
C GLY A 117 11.83 -0.67 2.68
N GLY A 118 10.52 -0.49 2.45
CA GLY A 118 9.47 -1.03 3.33
C GLY A 118 8.98 -0.09 4.44
N PHE A 119 9.29 1.21 4.37
CA PHE A 119 8.71 2.18 5.31
C PHE A 119 7.29 2.53 4.86
N PHE A 120 6.29 2.19 5.66
CA PHE A 120 4.90 2.18 5.26
C PHE A 120 4.05 3.03 6.18
N PHE A 121 3.32 3.99 5.62
CA PHE A 121 2.49 4.93 6.36
C PHE A 121 1.03 4.74 5.99
N VAL A 122 0.17 4.64 7.00
CA VAL A 122 -1.28 4.50 6.87
C VAL A 122 -1.94 5.68 7.57
N ASN A 123 -2.76 6.47 6.87
CA ASN A 123 -3.47 7.56 7.51
C ASN A 123 -4.69 7.02 8.29
N SER A 124 -4.99 7.63 9.43
CA SER A 124 -6.20 7.34 10.20
C SER A 124 -7.48 7.51 9.37
N GLY A 125 -7.52 8.47 8.46
CA GLY A 125 -8.62 8.67 7.52
C GLY A 125 -8.88 7.48 6.61
N LEU A 126 -7.85 6.68 6.26
CA LEU A 126 -8.06 5.44 5.51
C LEU A 126 -8.76 4.39 6.36
N VAL A 127 -8.29 4.17 7.59
CA VAL A 127 -8.88 3.21 8.52
C VAL A 127 -10.35 3.55 8.79
N LEU A 128 -10.67 4.84 8.96
CA LEU A 128 -12.04 5.30 9.18
C LEU A 128 -12.94 5.21 7.94
N ALA A 129 -12.36 5.26 6.74
CA ALA A 129 -13.10 5.19 5.48
C ALA A 129 -13.35 3.75 4.99
N ALA A 130 -12.57 2.78 5.47
CA ALA A 130 -12.81 1.37 5.21
C ALA A 130 -14.00 0.89 6.06
N ASP A 131 -14.99 0.27 5.42
CA ASP A 131 -16.18 -0.30 6.08
C ASP A 131 -15.88 -1.71 6.60
N GLU A 132 -14.97 -2.41 5.94
CA GLU A 132 -14.55 -3.76 6.28
C GLU A 132 -13.01 -3.85 6.34
N GLU A 133 -12.48 -4.78 7.14
CA GLU A 133 -11.03 -4.98 7.27
C GLU A 133 -10.38 -5.33 5.93
N ALA A 134 -11.04 -6.14 5.10
CA ALA A 134 -10.54 -6.54 3.80
C ALA A 134 -10.37 -5.37 2.83
N GLU A 135 -11.16 -4.30 2.97
CA GLU A 135 -10.96 -3.07 2.18
C GLU A 135 -9.67 -2.35 2.57
N LEU A 136 -9.41 -2.20 3.88
CA LEU A 136 -8.15 -1.66 4.39
C LEU A 136 -6.98 -2.54 3.93
N ALA A 137 -7.09 -3.85 4.11
CA ALA A 137 -6.10 -4.81 3.68
C ALA A 137 -5.83 -4.74 2.17
N GLY A 138 -6.84 -4.46 1.35
CA GLY A 138 -6.68 -4.32 -0.09
C GLY A 138 -5.84 -3.11 -0.50
N VAL A 139 -6.08 -1.94 0.11
CA VAL A 139 -5.22 -0.76 -0.11
C VAL A 139 -3.80 -1.05 0.37
N MET A 140 -3.65 -1.72 1.52
CA MET A 140 -2.33 -2.04 2.06
C MET A 140 -1.57 -3.06 1.19
N ALA A 141 -2.26 -4.06 0.65
CA ALA A 141 -1.68 -5.05 -0.24
C ALA A 141 -1.17 -4.42 -1.54
N HIS A 142 -1.90 -3.43 -2.07
CA HIS A 142 -1.48 -2.64 -3.23
C HIS A 142 -0.17 -1.86 -2.96
N GLU A 143 -0.07 -1.19 -1.82
CA GLU A 143 1.14 -0.46 -1.43
C GLU A 143 2.34 -1.41 -1.20
N ILE A 144 2.10 -2.57 -0.57
CA ILE A 144 3.12 -3.63 -0.41
C ILE A 144 3.58 -4.13 -1.78
N ALA A 145 2.67 -4.27 -2.75
CA ALA A 145 3.01 -4.66 -4.11
C ALA A 145 3.91 -3.63 -4.82
N HIS A 146 3.70 -2.33 -4.61
CA HIS A 146 4.60 -1.31 -5.13
C HIS A 146 6.04 -1.44 -4.62
N VAL A 147 6.23 -1.68 -3.32
CA VAL A 147 7.55 -1.91 -2.74
C VAL A 147 8.16 -3.21 -3.26
N THR A 148 7.37 -4.27 -3.29
CA THR A 148 7.81 -5.60 -3.73
C THR A 148 8.26 -5.60 -5.19
N ALA A 149 7.52 -4.90 -6.06
CA ALA A 149 7.87 -4.70 -7.46
C ALA A 149 8.93 -3.59 -7.67
N ARG A 150 9.36 -2.91 -6.60
CA ARG A 150 10.36 -1.84 -6.58
C ARG A 150 9.98 -0.68 -7.51
N HIS A 151 8.69 -0.34 -7.55
CA HIS A 151 8.15 0.66 -8.48
C HIS A 151 8.73 2.07 -8.23
N GLY A 152 8.89 2.48 -6.97
CA GLY A 152 9.50 3.77 -6.59
C GLY A 152 10.87 3.98 -7.21
N THR A 153 11.79 3.07 -6.93
CA THR A 153 13.20 3.19 -7.33
C THR A 153 13.42 2.90 -8.80
N LYS A 154 12.60 2.04 -9.42
CA LYS A 154 12.54 1.93 -10.89
C LYS A 154 12.07 3.23 -11.54
N GLN A 155 11.08 3.91 -10.96
CA GLN A 155 10.62 5.20 -11.46
C GLN A 155 11.71 6.27 -11.33
N ALA A 156 12.39 6.34 -10.19
CA ALA A 156 13.54 7.23 -10.02
C ALA A 156 14.69 6.90 -10.96
N THR A 157 14.99 5.62 -11.18
CA THR A 157 15.96 5.15 -12.17
C THR A 157 15.63 5.67 -13.57
N LYS A 158 14.35 5.60 -13.99
CA LYS A 158 13.92 6.15 -15.28
C LYS A 158 14.15 7.65 -15.36
N GLY A 159 13.85 8.39 -14.29
CA GLY A 159 14.12 9.83 -14.21
C GLY A 159 15.61 10.16 -14.35
N GLN A 160 16.46 9.42 -13.64
CA GLN A 160 17.91 9.58 -13.69
C GLN A 160 18.49 9.25 -15.07
N ILE A 161 18.02 8.18 -15.71
CA ILE A 161 18.42 7.83 -17.08
C ILE A 161 17.98 8.90 -18.07
N ALA A 162 16.74 9.40 -17.96
CA ALA A 162 16.25 10.49 -18.81
C ALA A 162 17.09 11.76 -18.63
N GLN A 163 17.45 12.08 -17.39
CA GLN A 163 18.36 13.19 -17.08
C GLN A 163 19.74 13.00 -17.72
N TRP A 164 20.31 11.79 -17.65
CA TRP A 164 21.60 11.48 -18.28
C TRP A 164 21.54 11.55 -19.81
N ALA A 165 20.42 11.11 -20.42
CA ALA A 165 20.21 11.18 -21.87
C ALA A 165 20.17 12.62 -22.39
N MET A 166 19.82 13.59 -21.53
CA MET A 166 19.85 15.02 -21.88
C MET A 166 21.24 15.65 -21.82
N ILE A 167 22.24 14.98 -21.22
CA ILE A 167 23.60 15.52 -21.06
C ILE A 167 24.26 15.83 -22.42
N PRO A 168 24.27 14.92 -23.42
CA PRO A 168 24.84 15.22 -24.73
C PRO A 168 24.14 16.41 -25.41
N VAL A 169 22.81 16.49 -25.30
CA VAL A 169 22.01 17.60 -25.84
C VAL A 169 22.39 18.92 -25.19
N MET A 170 22.58 18.94 -23.87
CA MET A 170 23.02 20.14 -23.16
C MET A 170 24.42 20.57 -23.59
N ILE A 171 25.38 19.65 -23.73
CA ILE A 171 26.76 19.96 -24.11
C ILE A 171 26.87 20.48 -25.56
N LEU A 172 26.00 19.99 -26.46
CA LEU A 172 25.99 20.38 -27.88
C LEU A 172 25.35 21.77 -28.15
N LEU A 173 24.71 22.39 -27.15
CA LEU A 173 24.16 23.74 -27.29
C LEU A 173 25.23 24.82 -27.01
N PRO A 174 25.23 25.96 -27.73
CA PRO A 174 26.30 26.98 -27.64
C PRO A 174 26.52 27.60 -26.24
N ALA A 175 25.55 27.48 -25.33
CA ALA A 175 25.63 27.92 -23.92
C ALA A 175 25.64 26.75 -22.91
N GLY A 176 25.88 25.53 -23.39
CA GLY A 176 25.62 24.25 -22.72
C GLY A 176 26.40 23.95 -21.45
N ALA A 177 27.69 24.29 -21.44
CA ALA A 177 28.59 23.98 -20.32
C ALA A 177 28.24 24.76 -19.05
N VAL A 178 27.81 26.02 -19.18
CA VAL A 178 27.36 26.87 -18.05
C VAL A 178 25.98 26.41 -17.55
N GLY A 179 25.07 26.06 -18.46
CA GLY A 179 23.76 25.50 -18.11
C GLY A 179 23.86 24.16 -17.37
N TYR A 180 24.81 23.29 -17.75
CA TYR A 180 25.06 22.02 -17.09
C TYR A 180 25.57 22.18 -15.65
N ALA A 181 26.48 23.14 -15.40
CA ALA A 181 27.02 23.40 -14.07
C ALA A 181 25.95 23.91 -13.08
N ILE A 182 25.05 24.80 -13.53
CA ILE A 182 23.92 25.30 -12.73
C ILE A 182 22.90 24.18 -12.47
N TYR A 183 22.64 23.33 -13.47
CA TYR A 183 21.69 22.22 -13.37
C TYR A 183 22.15 21.11 -12.40
N GLN A 184 23.44 20.78 -12.39
CA GLN A 184 24.05 19.88 -11.39
C GLN A 184 23.87 20.40 -9.96
N GLY A 185 23.98 21.72 -9.74
CA GLY A 185 23.79 22.35 -8.43
C GLY A 185 22.34 22.31 -7.91
N LEU A 186 21.35 22.23 -8.80
CA LEU A 186 19.91 22.21 -8.45
C LEU A 186 19.31 20.80 -8.33
N SER A 187 20.05 19.75 -8.72
CA SER A 187 19.53 18.38 -8.83
C SER A 187 19.46 17.59 -7.51
N PHE A 188 19.81 18.20 -6.37
CA PHE A 188 19.75 17.58 -5.04
C PHE A 188 18.43 17.81 -4.29
N GLY A 189 17.36 18.20 -4.99
CA GLY A 189 16.01 18.22 -4.42
C GLY A 189 15.45 16.80 -4.29
N LEU A 190 14.82 16.49 -3.15
CA LEU A 190 14.09 15.24 -2.92
C LEU A 190 13.13 14.95 -4.08
N PRO A 191 13.32 13.86 -4.85
CA PRO A 191 12.40 13.56 -5.93
C PRO A 191 11.07 13.10 -5.32
N LEU A 192 10.04 13.94 -5.34
CA LEU A 192 8.65 13.49 -5.15
C LEU A 192 8.19 12.51 -6.26
N ALA A 193 9.07 12.22 -7.22
CA ALA A 193 8.86 11.28 -8.33
C ALA A 193 8.67 9.82 -7.89
N PHE A 194 8.95 9.44 -6.63
CA PHE A 194 8.72 8.09 -6.13
C PHE A 194 7.24 7.74 -5.97
N LEU A 195 6.34 8.72 -5.94
CA LEU A 195 4.91 8.54 -5.66
C LEU A 195 4.02 8.69 -6.91
N LYS A 196 4.61 8.68 -8.11
CA LYS A 196 3.87 8.69 -9.38
C LYS A 196 4.28 7.50 -10.22
N PHE A 197 3.36 6.57 -10.42
CA PHE A 197 3.63 5.33 -11.12
C PHE A 197 2.99 5.30 -12.50
N SER A 198 3.64 4.57 -13.41
CA SER A 198 3.10 4.34 -14.75
C SER A 198 1.87 3.43 -14.69
N ARG A 199 0.97 3.50 -15.68
CA ARG A 199 -0.18 2.59 -15.78
C ARG A 199 0.19 1.10 -15.71
N ASN A 200 1.36 0.72 -16.20
CA ASN A 200 1.84 -0.67 -16.11
C ASN A 200 2.22 -1.07 -14.67
N ALA A 201 2.78 -0.13 -13.91
CA ALA A 201 3.12 -0.35 -12.51
C ALA A 201 1.84 -0.45 -11.65
N GLU A 202 0.81 0.35 -11.95
CA GLU A 202 -0.52 0.21 -11.33
C GLU A 202 -1.11 -1.18 -11.55
N ARG A 203 -1.13 -1.63 -12.81
CA ARG A 203 -1.66 -2.95 -13.17
C ARG A 203 -0.87 -4.09 -12.52
N GLU A 204 0.45 -3.97 -12.43
CA GLU A 204 1.28 -4.97 -11.74
C GLU A 204 1.03 -4.95 -10.22
N ALA A 205 0.83 -3.77 -9.63
CA ALA A 205 0.51 -3.63 -8.20
C ALA A 205 -0.89 -4.17 -7.86
N ASP A 206 -1.90 -3.93 -8.70
CA ASP A 206 -3.23 -4.53 -8.56
C ASP A 206 -3.15 -6.05 -8.61
N PHE A 207 -2.50 -6.59 -9.66
CA PHE A 207 -2.35 -8.02 -9.87
C PHE A 207 -1.65 -8.74 -8.71
N LEU A 208 -0.57 -8.16 -8.19
CA LEU A 208 0.15 -8.71 -7.05
C LEU A 208 -0.63 -8.50 -5.74
N GLY A 209 -1.24 -7.33 -5.56
CA GLY A 209 -2.02 -6.99 -4.37
C GLY A 209 -3.19 -7.94 -4.15
N LEU A 210 -3.97 -8.23 -5.21
CA LEU A 210 -5.08 -9.19 -5.18
C LEU A 210 -4.61 -10.59 -4.74
N GLN A 211 -3.44 -11.02 -5.23
CA GLN A 211 -2.86 -12.30 -4.86
C GLN A 211 -2.35 -12.31 -3.41
N TYR A 212 -1.83 -11.20 -2.91
CA TYR A 212 -1.40 -11.09 -1.51
C TYR A 212 -2.59 -11.08 -0.56
N MET A 213 -3.68 -10.38 -0.91
CA MET A 213 -4.94 -10.46 -0.17
C MET A 213 -5.43 -11.91 -0.12
N TYR A 214 -5.54 -12.55 -1.28
CA TYR A 214 -5.96 -13.93 -1.41
C TYR A 214 -5.10 -14.87 -0.56
N LYS A 215 -3.77 -14.77 -0.65
CA LYS A 215 -2.88 -15.63 0.12
C LYS A 215 -3.01 -15.39 1.62
N ALA A 216 -3.16 -14.13 2.04
CA ALA A 216 -3.40 -13.75 3.44
C ALA A 216 -4.79 -14.16 3.97
N GLY A 217 -5.71 -14.60 3.09
CA GLY A 217 -7.05 -15.06 3.46
C GLY A 217 -8.15 -14.01 3.34
N TYR A 218 -7.84 -12.78 2.92
CA TYR A 218 -8.83 -11.73 2.70
C TYR A 218 -9.60 -11.94 1.40
N ASP A 219 -10.83 -11.42 1.36
CA ASP A 219 -11.62 -11.36 0.14
C ASP A 219 -10.99 -10.35 -0.84
N PRO A 220 -10.45 -10.80 -2.00
CA PRO A 220 -9.84 -9.90 -2.97
C PRO A 220 -10.86 -8.97 -3.64
N THR A 221 -12.15 -9.27 -3.58
CA THR A 221 -13.20 -8.41 -4.15
C THR A 221 -13.36 -7.10 -3.36
N SER A 222 -13.01 -7.07 -2.07
CA SER A 222 -13.07 -5.87 -1.23
C SER A 222 -12.14 -4.75 -1.73
N PHE A 223 -11.07 -5.07 -2.45
CA PHE A 223 -10.24 -4.05 -3.12
C PHE A 223 -11.03 -3.28 -4.18
N ILE A 224 -11.87 -3.98 -4.96
CA ILE A 224 -12.74 -3.36 -5.96
C ILE A 224 -13.84 -2.55 -5.28
N THR A 225 -14.48 -3.12 -4.25
CA THR A 225 -15.53 -2.46 -3.46
C THR A 225 -15.04 -1.11 -2.90
N PHE A 226 -13.85 -1.09 -2.32
CA PHE A 226 -13.26 0.14 -1.79
C PHE A 226 -13.02 1.19 -2.89
N PHE A 227 -12.52 0.79 -4.06
CA PHE A 227 -12.34 1.72 -5.17
C PHE A 227 -13.65 2.28 -5.72
N GLU A 228 -14.69 1.46 -5.85
CA GLU A 228 -16.00 1.92 -6.28
C GLU A 228 -16.59 2.91 -5.28
N LYS A 229 -16.43 2.65 -3.98
CA LYS A 229 -16.80 3.58 -2.91
C LYS A 229 -16.10 4.93 -3.02
N LEU A 230 -14.79 4.95 -3.26
CA LEU A 230 -14.05 6.20 -3.48
C LEU A 230 -14.56 6.94 -4.70
N ARG A 231 -14.78 6.25 -5.82
CA ARG A 231 -15.33 6.86 -7.04
C ARG A 231 -16.72 7.44 -6.82
N GLU A 232 -17.56 6.75 -6.05
CA GLU A 232 -18.88 7.25 -5.71
C GLU A 232 -18.79 8.49 -4.80
N LYS A 233 -17.88 8.48 -3.83
CA LYS A 233 -17.61 9.62 -2.94
C LYS A 233 -17.16 10.85 -3.74
N GLU A 234 -16.22 10.68 -4.67
CA GLU A 234 -15.77 11.76 -5.57
C GLU A 234 -16.90 12.27 -6.46
N ARG A 235 -17.76 11.37 -6.97
CA ARG A 235 -18.93 11.76 -7.78
C ARG A 235 -19.94 12.57 -6.98
N LYS A 236 -20.19 12.21 -5.72
CA LYS A 236 -21.13 12.91 -4.82
C LYS A 236 -20.55 14.22 -4.31
N SER A 237 -19.24 14.29 -4.13
CA SER A 237 -18.54 15.46 -3.59
C SER A 237 -17.19 15.61 -4.29
N PRO A 238 -17.13 16.34 -5.42
CA PRO A 238 -15.88 16.55 -6.15
C PRO A 238 -14.81 17.19 -5.25
N GLY A 239 -13.59 16.64 -5.26
CA GLY A 239 -12.48 17.03 -4.39
C GLY A 239 -12.50 16.38 -3.00
N SER A 240 -13.44 15.48 -2.71
CA SER A 240 -13.50 14.76 -1.43
C SER A 240 -12.62 13.51 -1.39
N VAL A 241 -12.17 13.02 -2.54
CA VAL A 241 -11.16 11.97 -2.63
C VAL A 241 -9.76 12.61 -2.60
N PRO A 242 -8.88 12.19 -1.68
CA PRO A 242 -7.55 12.78 -1.54
C PRO A 242 -6.72 12.72 -2.82
N LYS A 243 -5.88 13.74 -3.00
CA LYS A 243 -5.00 13.91 -4.18
C LYS A 243 -4.04 12.73 -4.38
N VAL A 244 -3.78 11.93 -3.36
CA VAL A 244 -3.00 10.70 -3.50
C VAL A 244 -3.68 9.65 -4.39
N PHE A 245 -5.01 9.53 -4.38
CA PHE A 245 -5.70 8.70 -5.37
C PHE A 245 -5.70 9.36 -6.76
N SER A 246 -5.27 10.63 -6.88
CA SER A 246 -4.97 11.22 -8.18
C SER A 246 -3.61 10.76 -8.73
N SER A 247 -2.68 10.25 -7.91
CA SER A 247 -1.45 9.62 -8.42
C SER A 247 -1.69 8.18 -8.89
N HIS A 248 -2.68 7.48 -8.32
CA HIS A 248 -3.04 6.08 -8.63
C HIS A 248 -4.56 5.93 -8.90
N PRO A 249 -5.14 6.56 -9.94
CA PRO A 249 -6.59 6.65 -10.09
C PRO A 249 -7.25 5.28 -10.36
N PRO A 250 -8.37 4.96 -9.69
CA PRO A 250 -9.14 3.74 -9.95
C PRO A 250 -9.91 3.90 -11.27
N THR A 251 -9.30 3.45 -12.37
CA THR A 251 -9.94 3.50 -13.69
C THR A 251 -10.89 2.32 -13.87
N LYS A 252 -11.90 2.48 -14.75
CA LYS A 252 -12.80 1.36 -15.13
C LYS A 252 -12.01 0.15 -15.66
N GLU A 253 -10.91 0.42 -16.37
CA GLU A 253 -10.01 -0.62 -16.89
C GLU A 253 -9.35 -1.44 -15.78
N ARG A 254 -8.86 -0.79 -14.71
CA ARG A 254 -8.27 -1.48 -13.56
C ARG A 254 -9.30 -2.33 -12.84
N VAL A 255 -10.52 -1.81 -12.64
CA VAL A 255 -11.62 -2.57 -12.03
C VAL A 255 -11.98 -3.80 -12.86
N SER A 256 -12.21 -3.65 -14.16
CA SER A 256 -12.57 -4.79 -15.03
C SER A 256 -11.44 -5.83 -15.08
N LYS A 257 -10.19 -5.38 -15.02
CA LYS A 257 -9.04 -6.27 -15.02
C LYS A 257 -8.90 -7.01 -13.69
N ALA A 258 -9.06 -6.32 -12.56
CA ALA A 258 -9.07 -6.93 -11.24
C ALA A 258 -10.17 -8.01 -11.14
N GLN A 259 -11.37 -7.74 -11.66
CA GLN A 259 -12.46 -8.72 -11.72
C GLN A 259 -12.08 -9.97 -12.52
N ALA A 260 -11.46 -9.79 -13.69
CA ALA A 260 -11.00 -10.91 -14.51
C ALA A 260 -9.89 -11.72 -13.80
N GLU A 261 -8.92 -11.03 -13.18
CA GLU A 261 -7.84 -11.68 -12.44
C GLU A 261 -8.36 -12.50 -11.25
N ILE A 262 -9.34 -11.99 -10.51
CA ILE A 262 -10.00 -12.74 -9.44
C ILE A 262 -10.67 -13.99 -10.00
N ALA A 263 -11.44 -13.87 -11.08
CA ALA A 263 -12.19 -14.97 -11.65
C ALA A 263 -11.31 -16.06 -12.31
N GLU A 264 -10.20 -15.67 -12.94
CA GLU A 264 -9.37 -16.59 -13.73
C GLU A 264 -8.20 -17.20 -12.93
N LEU A 265 -7.66 -16.45 -11.96
CA LEU A 265 -6.38 -16.81 -11.34
C LEU A 265 -6.52 -17.29 -9.90
N LEU A 266 -7.51 -16.79 -9.16
CA LEU A 266 -7.68 -17.08 -7.74
C LEU A 266 -8.68 -18.22 -7.57
N PRO A 267 -8.26 -19.41 -7.11
CA PRO A 267 -9.19 -20.48 -6.79
C PRO A 267 -10.21 -20.02 -5.76
N ALA A 268 -11.47 -20.39 -5.93
CA ALA A 268 -12.50 -20.10 -4.94
C ALA A 268 -12.14 -20.77 -3.60
N ARG A 269 -12.34 -20.04 -2.50
CA ARG A 269 -12.26 -20.57 -1.14
C ARG A 269 -13.65 -20.70 -0.55
N GLU A 270 -13.79 -21.60 0.42
CA GLU A 270 -15.03 -21.74 1.19
C GLU A 270 -15.31 -20.49 2.02
N GLU A 271 -14.26 -19.89 2.58
CA GLU A 271 -14.35 -18.72 3.44
C GLU A 271 -13.25 -17.70 3.11
N TYR A 272 -13.62 -16.43 3.21
CA TYR A 272 -12.71 -15.29 3.15
C TYR A 272 -12.89 -14.42 4.39
N VAL A 273 -11.78 -13.82 4.85
CA VAL A 273 -11.84 -12.75 5.86
C VAL A 273 -12.34 -11.49 5.15
N VAL A 274 -13.52 -11.04 5.55
CA VAL A 274 -14.13 -9.79 5.07
C VAL A 274 -13.94 -8.70 6.11
N THR A 275 -14.42 -8.94 7.34
CA THR A 275 -14.23 -8.05 8.48
C THR A 275 -14.02 -8.84 9.76
N THR A 276 -13.44 -8.20 10.78
CA THR A 276 -13.30 -8.77 12.12
C THR A 276 -13.93 -7.85 13.16
N SER A 277 -14.38 -8.42 14.28
CA SER A 277 -14.85 -7.61 15.41
C SER A 277 -13.77 -6.70 15.98
N GLU A 278 -12.50 -7.08 15.83
CA GLU A 278 -11.38 -6.25 16.25
C GLU A 278 -11.26 -5.00 15.37
N PHE A 279 -11.40 -5.12 14.05
CA PHE A 279 -11.43 -3.97 13.14
C PHE A 279 -12.46 -2.93 13.56
N ASP A 280 -13.68 -3.37 13.87
CA ASP A 280 -14.76 -2.47 14.30
C ASP A 280 -14.43 -1.75 15.61
N GLN A 281 -13.84 -2.47 16.58
CA GLN A 281 -13.40 -1.88 17.85
C GLN A 281 -12.29 -0.85 17.64
N ILE A 282 -11.33 -1.14 16.77
CA ILE A 282 -10.23 -0.23 16.44
C ILE A 282 -10.75 1.00 15.71
N LYS A 283 -11.67 0.84 14.75
CA LYS A 283 -12.31 1.95 14.03
C LYS A 283 -13.07 2.86 14.99
N GLN A 284 -13.83 2.30 15.93
CA GLN A 284 -14.53 3.07 16.97
C GLN A 284 -13.56 3.80 17.90
N ARG A 285 -12.52 3.11 18.38
CA ARG A 285 -11.48 3.68 19.24
C ARG A 285 -10.78 4.85 18.55
N LEU A 286 -10.38 4.66 17.29
CA LEU A 286 -9.75 5.70 16.48
C LEU A 286 -10.68 6.90 16.28
N ALA A 287 -11.96 6.67 15.99
CA ALA A 287 -12.94 7.74 15.84
C ALA A 287 -13.09 8.57 17.12
N MET A 288 -13.11 7.92 18.29
CA MET A 288 -13.16 8.62 19.59
C MET A 288 -11.88 9.41 19.86
N THR A 289 -10.70 8.83 19.60
CA THR A 289 -9.42 9.51 19.76
C THR A 289 -9.34 10.76 18.88
N MET A 290 -9.78 10.68 17.63
CA MET A 290 -9.78 11.82 16.71
C MET A 290 -10.84 12.87 17.08
N ALA A 291 -12.02 12.45 17.54
CA ALA A 291 -13.06 13.37 18.01
C ALA A 291 -12.64 14.13 19.28
N GLY A 292 -12.01 13.45 20.25
CA GLY A 292 -11.50 14.07 21.48
C GLY A 292 -10.46 15.15 21.20
N ARG A 293 -9.49 14.89 20.32
CA ARG A 293 -8.48 15.89 19.91
C ARG A 293 -9.09 17.12 19.24
N LYS A 294 -10.10 16.92 18.38
CA LYS A 294 -10.79 18.04 17.72
C LYS A 294 -11.45 18.97 18.72
N LEU A 295 -11.95 18.43 19.84
CA LEU A 295 -12.52 19.22 20.94
C LEU A 295 -11.42 19.99 21.70
N GLU A 296 -10.29 19.35 22.00
CA GLU A 296 -9.13 20.00 22.66
C GLU A 296 -8.55 21.14 21.81
N GLU A 297 -8.36 20.93 20.51
CA GLU A 297 -7.89 21.98 19.58
C GLU A 297 -8.88 23.16 19.54
N GLN A 298 -10.18 22.89 19.48
CA GLN A 298 -11.21 23.94 19.52
C GLN A 298 -11.26 24.71 20.85
N ASP A 299 -10.99 24.06 21.98
CA ASP A 299 -10.93 24.76 23.28
C ASP A 299 -9.64 25.58 23.44
N SER A 300 -8.53 25.15 22.83
CA SER A 300 -7.26 25.90 22.85
C SER A 300 -7.29 27.20 22.03
N ASP A 301 -8.16 27.27 21.02
CA ASP A 301 -8.33 28.44 20.13
C ASP A 301 -9.36 29.47 20.66
N ARG A 302 -9.99 29.20 21.82
CA ARG A 302 -10.90 30.16 22.46
C ARG A 302 -10.10 31.19 23.26
N PRO A 303 -10.42 32.50 23.17
CA PRO A 303 -9.80 33.50 24.04
C PRO A 303 -10.09 33.16 25.50
N THR A 304 -9.07 32.70 26.23
CA THR A 304 -9.18 32.41 27.65
C THR A 304 -9.24 33.74 28.41
N LEU A 305 -10.35 33.99 29.11
CA LEU A 305 -10.43 35.13 30.01
C LEU A 305 -9.49 34.88 31.19
N ARG A 306 -8.51 35.77 31.38
CA ARG A 306 -7.74 35.85 32.62
C ARG A 306 -8.67 36.37 33.71
N THR A 307 -9.33 35.47 34.44
CA THR A 307 -10.03 35.84 35.68
C THR A 307 -9.00 36.25 36.72
N ARG A 308 -9.27 37.37 37.39
CA ARG A 308 -8.38 38.02 38.35
C ARG A 308 -8.03 37.09 39.54
N GLU A 309 -8.90 36.14 39.86
CA GLU A 309 -8.72 35.14 40.92
C GLU A 309 -7.52 34.21 40.69
N ARG A 310 -7.20 33.84 39.43
CA ARG A 310 -6.10 32.90 39.17
C ARG A 310 -4.71 33.51 39.41
N LYS A 311 -4.57 34.83 39.21
CA LYS A 311 -3.36 35.58 39.56
C LYS A 311 -3.16 35.68 41.08
N GLU A 312 -4.26 35.75 41.84
CA GLU A 312 -4.19 35.82 43.31
C GLU A 312 -3.86 34.46 43.93
N GLU A 313 -4.29 33.35 43.32
CA GLU A 313 -3.90 31.99 43.74
C GLU A 313 -2.45 31.63 43.38
N GLU A 314 -1.95 32.03 42.21
CA GLU A 314 -0.53 31.84 41.83
C GLU A 314 0.40 32.71 42.68
N GLN A 315 0.04 33.97 42.96
CA GLN A 315 0.84 34.85 43.83
C GLN A 315 0.80 34.44 45.31
N LYS A 316 -0.29 33.81 45.79
CA LYS A 316 -0.33 33.26 47.16
C LYS A 316 0.56 32.03 47.32
N LYS A 317 0.68 31.18 46.29
CA LYS A 317 1.53 29.98 46.36
C LYS A 317 3.02 30.29 46.35
N GLU A 318 3.45 31.35 45.68
CA GLU A 318 4.86 31.79 45.69
C GLU A 318 5.27 32.54 46.98
N GLY A 319 4.30 32.97 47.81
CA GLY A 319 4.56 33.75 49.03
C GLY A 319 4.55 32.98 50.35
N GLU A 320 4.27 31.67 50.35
CA GLU A 320 4.10 30.86 51.58
C GLU A 320 5.22 29.84 51.88
N GLU A 321 6.30 29.81 51.10
CA GLU A 321 7.51 29.06 51.47
C GLU A 321 8.53 29.99 52.14
N GLU A 322 8.43 30.16 53.46
CA GLU A 322 9.55 30.29 54.42
C GLU A 322 9.04 30.82 55.78
N LYS A 323 8.48 29.93 56.62
CA LYS A 323 8.54 30.14 58.08
C LYS A 323 8.89 28.83 58.79
N PRO A 324 9.99 28.77 59.56
CA PRO A 324 10.39 27.55 60.25
C PRO A 324 9.45 27.26 61.44
N PRO A 325 9.30 25.98 61.84
CA PRO A 325 8.28 25.57 62.79
C PRO A 325 8.60 26.02 64.22
N VAL A 326 7.63 26.63 64.89
CA VAL A 326 7.70 27.02 66.31
C VAL A 326 7.14 25.90 67.18
N LEU A 327 7.98 25.30 68.03
CA LEU A 327 7.59 24.32 69.05
C LEU A 327 6.79 24.99 70.18
N LYS A 328 5.54 24.58 70.39
CA LYS A 328 4.74 24.96 71.57
C LYS A 328 5.04 24.01 72.73
N ARG A 329 5.53 24.54 73.87
CA ARG A 329 5.51 23.84 75.16
C ARG A 329 4.10 23.91 75.75
N ARG A 330 3.58 22.78 76.24
CA ARG A 330 2.30 22.68 76.97
C ARG A 330 2.48 23.19 78.42
N PRO A 331 1.39 23.69 79.04
CA PRO A 331 1.42 24.29 80.39
C PRO A 331 1.78 23.30 81.49
#